data_AF-A0A7C7H3B5-F1
#
_entry.id   AF-A0A7C7H3B5-F1
#
_cell.length_a   1.000
_cell.length_b   1.000
_cell.length_c   1.000
_cell.angle_alpha   90.00
_cell.angle_beta   90.00
_cell.angle_gamma   90.00
#
_symmetry.space_group_name_H-M   'P 1'
#
loop_
_entity.id
_entity.type
_entity.pdbx_description
1 polymer ?
#
loop_
_entity_poly.entity_id
_entity_poly.type
_entity_poly.pdbx_seq_one_letter_code
_entity_poly.pdbx_strand_id
1 'polypeptide(L)'
;MLKTTLIAHASMLIQSNKTTILTDPAWFDYLWEEVNVLCPSIDLDLKKIPPIDVLNISHRHQDHFDVRTLAYLARSDSVLKPDATLLAPNDDILIDVLKELNYRNIVIVEDFKSISIEDVTLTPTPSLNEGDYFPEHGLLVNDGEVTIWNQVDTVVSPEIISYINKLYGRLDFSHSRFLPLLEGNFTHHKTLAIPFEEYSSFLKVAGALKPKFIVPGSAAFRYRDELDFLNRYSFPTTPGQFLADLEEFCPDIKTSTFNSGDIAFISKEGVRIDKQSSDFVRVLSDDSDKIIFKPVMEVRPIISIGSDSESNSKELQIIEEFIEGTYLEKLTVCDKFDGWRHWQTLYQLEVFNSNGDSKTWNIDFRDKKLRANKKSPGKINLYEGIAASDFIKLINGTTSWDFVGLSGNYRTFSNIYRVGLGTFEFFPIDRPFPLPLIQVFPSNREMDRNKYMKDVLRWKEKA
;
A
#
# COMPACT_ATOMS: atom_id res chain seq x y z
N MET A 1 20.48 -15.89 -20.30
CA MET A 1 19.13 -15.45 -20.74
C MET A 1 18.24 -15.48 -19.52
N LEU A 2 17.77 -14.31 -19.10
CA LEU A 2 16.77 -14.18 -18.04
C LEU A 2 15.37 -14.27 -18.64
N LYS A 3 14.46 -14.81 -17.84
CA LYS A 3 13.02 -14.81 -18.10
C LYS A 3 12.32 -14.17 -16.91
N THR A 4 11.40 -13.24 -17.14
CA THR A 4 10.50 -12.77 -16.07
C THR A 4 9.03 -13.00 -16.46
N THR A 5 8.22 -13.39 -15.48
CA THR A 5 6.78 -13.62 -15.61
C THR A 5 6.07 -12.78 -14.56
N LEU A 6 5.15 -11.91 -14.97
CA LEU A 6 4.29 -11.20 -14.01
C LEU A 6 3.22 -12.17 -13.51
N ILE A 7 3.15 -12.38 -12.19
CA ILE A 7 2.05 -13.12 -11.56
C ILE A 7 0.92 -12.15 -11.30
N ALA A 8 1.16 -11.13 -10.47
CA ALA A 8 0.20 -10.08 -10.16
C ALA A 8 0.85 -8.94 -9.37
N HIS A 9 0.42 -7.69 -9.59
CA HIS A 9 0.91 -6.50 -8.88
C HIS A 9 2.46 -6.41 -8.87
N ALA A 10 3.12 -6.64 -7.73
CA ALA A 10 4.58 -6.70 -7.58
C ALA A 10 5.14 -8.14 -7.56
N SER A 11 4.23 -9.14 -7.57
CA SER A 11 4.57 -10.55 -7.58
C SER A 11 5.10 -10.97 -8.94
N MET A 12 6.41 -11.21 -8.99
CA MET A 12 7.11 -11.59 -10.21
C MET A 12 7.94 -12.83 -10.00
N LEU A 13 7.97 -13.68 -11.03
CA LEU A 13 8.89 -14.81 -11.11
C LEU A 13 10.01 -14.47 -12.09
N ILE A 14 11.25 -14.44 -11.60
CA ILE A 14 12.46 -14.20 -12.40
C ILE A 14 13.26 -15.50 -12.45
N GLN A 15 13.62 -15.97 -13.64
CA GLN A 15 14.28 -17.24 -13.87
C GLN A 15 15.56 -17.04 -14.67
N SER A 16 16.66 -17.60 -14.18
CA SER A 16 17.92 -17.80 -14.91
C SER A 16 18.03 -19.26 -15.38
N ASN A 17 19.24 -19.70 -15.73
CA ASN A 17 19.46 -21.09 -16.10
C ASN A 17 19.41 -22.04 -14.89
N LYS A 18 19.74 -21.55 -13.69
CA LYS A 18 19.76 -22.38 -12.45
C LYS A 18 18.91 -21.86 -11.30
N THR A 19 18.47 -20.61 -11.33
CA THR A 19 17.80 -19.96 -10.19
C THR A 19 16.41 -19.46 -10.57
N THR A 20 15.43 -19.74 -9.71
CA THR A 20 14.10 -19.11 -9.75
C THR A 20 13.92 -18.22 -8.53
N ILE A 21 13.63 -16.94 -8.78
CA ILE A 21 13.43 -15.90 -7.78
C ILE A 21 11.97 -15.48 -7.82
N LEU A 22 11.28 -15.51 -6.68
CA LEU A 22 9.96 -14.94 -6.48
C LEU A 22 10.10 -13.63 -5.71
N THR A 23 9.50 -12.55 -6.19
CA THR A 23 9.44 -11.26 -5.47
C THR A 23 8.03 -11.03 -4.96
N ASP A 24 7.88 -10.47 -3.76
CA ASP A 24 6.66 -9.85 -3.21
C ASP A 24 5.34 -10.57 -3.56
N PRO A 25 5.16 -11.83 -3.11
CA PRO A 25 4.04 -12.64 -3.58
C PRO A 25 2.72 -12.29 -2.88
N ALA A 26 1.71 -11.95 -3.68
CA ALA A 26 0.32 -11.71 -3.26
C ALA A 26 -0.64 -12.40 -4.26
N TRP A 27 -1.19 -13.56 -3.87
CA TRP A 27 -1.78 -14.51 -4.84
C TRP A 27 -3.27 -14.76 -4.70
N PHE A 28 -3.84 -14.48 -3.53
CA PHE A 28 -5.22 -14.86 -3.23
C PHE A 28 -6.21 -13.72 -3.47
N ASP A 29 -7.51 -14.06 -3.52
CA ASP A 29 -8.56 -13.16 -4.00
C ASP A 29 -8.63 -11.84 -3.23
N TYR A 30 -8.80 -11.90 -1.90
CA TYR A 30 -8.89 -10.71 -1.05
C TYR A 30 -7.53 -10.39 -0.47
N LEU A 31 -7.10 -9.16 -0.70
CA LEU A 31 -5.81 -8.61 -0.35
C LEU A 31 -5.97 -7.40 0.58
N TRP A 32 -4.96 -7.17 1.43
CA TRP A 32 -4.76 -5.97 2.27
C TRP A 32 -5.91 -5.68 3.20
N GLU A 33 -5.95 -6.32 4.38
CA GLU A 33 -7.10 -6.25 5.29
C GLU A 33 -8.45 -6.54 4.58
N GLU A 34 -8.42 -7.31 3.49
CA GLU A 34 -9.56 -7.63 2.63
C GLU A 34 -10.22 -6.40 1.96
N VAL A 35 -9.47 -5.34 1.66
CA VAL A 35 -10.00 -4.15 0.98
C VAL A 35 -9.86 -4.20 -0.55
N ASN A 36 -8.95 -5.02 -1.07
CA ASN A 36 -8.62 -5.08 -2.49
C ASN A 36 -8.72 -6.48 -3.09
N VAL A 37 -8.80 -6.51 -4.42
CA VAL A 37 -8.65 -7.69 -5.27
C VAL A 37 -7.69 -7.35 -6.42
N LEU A 38 -7.07 -8.38 -7.00
CA LEU A 38 -6.25 -8.21 -8.20
C LEU A 38 -7.07 -7.69 -9.39
N CYS A 39 -6.45 -6.82 -10.19
CA CYS A 39 -7.05 -6.27 -11.39
C CYS A 39 -6.01 -6.06 -12.49
N PRO A 40 -6.11 -6.76 -13.64
CA PRO A 40 -7.09 -7.78 -13.97
C PRO A 40 -7.13 -8.97 -13.00
N SER A 41 -8.26 -9.70 -12.94
CA SER A 41 -8.31 -10.93 -12.15
C SER A 41 -7.50 -12.03 -12.83
N ILE A 42 -6.95 -12.95 -12.04
CA ILE A 42 -6.04 -13.98 -12.55
C ILE A 42 -6.59 -15.38 -12.30
N ASP A 43 -6.18 -16.32 -13.15
CA ASP A 43 -6.23 -17.75 -12.90
C ASP A 43 -4.79 -18.21 -12.61
N LEU A 44 -4.53 -18.65 -11.38
CA LEU A 44 -3.21 -19.05 -10.88
C LEU A 44 -3.20 -20.53 -10.47
N ASP A 45 -2.52 -21.36 -11.26
CA ASP A 45 -2.28 -22.77 -10.97
C ASP A 45 -1.04 -22.94 -10.09
N LEU A 46 -1.24 -22.90 -8.77
CA LEU A 46 -0.18 -23.01 -7.76
C LEU A 46 0.71 -24.25 -7.95
N LYS A 47 0.19 -25.33 -8.53
CA LYS A 47 0.94 -26.59 -8.72
C LYS A 47 1.93 -26.54 -9.88
N LYS A 48 1.76 -25.57 -10.80
CA LYS A 48 2.63 -25.39 -11.95
C LYS A 48 3.66 -24.29 -11.75
N ILE A 49 3.61 -23.56 -10.64
CA ILE A 49 4.66 -22.60 -10.31
C ILE A 49 5.98 -23.37 -10.17
N PRO A 50 7.05 -22.96 -10.88
CA PRO A 50 8.35 -23.61 -10.77
C PRO A 50 8.91 -23.57 -9.34
N PRO A 51 9.73 -24.56 -8.93
CA PRO A 51 10.39 -24.53 -7.63
C PRO A 51 11.22 -23.26 -7.42
N ILE A 52 11.06 -22.60 -6.28
CA ILE A 52 11.63 -21.29 -5.96
C ILE A 52 12.91 -21.47 -5.13
N ASP A 53 14.01 -20.90 -5.62
CA ASP A 53 15.32 -20.86 -4.96
C ASP A 53 15.49 -19.63 -4.06
N VAL A 54 14.86 -18.52 -4.44
CA VAL A 54 14.98 -17.25 -3.73
C VAL A 54 13.60 -16.62 -3.59
N LEU A 55 13.23 -16.27 -2.36
CA LEU A 55 12.06 -15.43 -2.11
C LEU A 55 12.57 -14.07 -1.62
N ASN A 56 12.25 -13.00 -2.35
CA ASN A 56 12.59 -11.63 -1.97
C ASN A 56 11.34 -10.91 -1.51
N ILE A 57 11.39 -10.34 -0.31
CA ILE A 57 10.41 -9.39 0.19
C ILE A 57 11.08 -8.02 0.21
N SER A 58 10.55 -7.07 -0.55
CA SER A 58 11.10 -5.71 -0.64
C SER A 58 10.86 -4.88 0.62
N HIS A 59 9.64 -4.92 1.14
CA HIS A 59 9.20 -4.19 2.34
C HIS A 59 7.90 -4.77 2.85
N ARG A 60 7.37 -4.18 3.95
CA ARG A 60 6.25 -4.77 4.66
C ARG A 60 4.87 -4.21 4.29
N HIS A 61 4.69 -3.28 3.34
CA HIS A 61 3.32 -2.92 2.93
C HIS A 61 2.56 -4.17 2.47
N GLN A 62 1.26 -4.24 2.74
CA GLN A 62 0.51 -5.50 2.65
C GLN A 62 0.42 -6.05 1.20
N ASP A 63 0.59 -5.18 0.21
CA ASP A 63 0.68 -5.48 -1.22
C ASP A 63 2.00 -6.07 -1.67
N HIS A 64 3.02 -5.95 -0.83
CA HIS A 64 4.32 -6.60 -1.00
C HIS A 64 4.57 -7.74 0.00
N PHE A 65 3.80 -7.77 1.11
CA PHE A 65 3.99 -8.68 2.23
C PHE A 65 2.67 -9.36 2.65
N ASP A 66 2.10 -10.15 1.73
CA ASP A 66 0.88 -10.90 1.99
C ASP A 66 1.14 -12.14 2.87
N VAL A 67 0.76 -12.04 4.14
CA VAL A 67 0.93 -13.11 5.15
C VAL A 67 0.24 -14.41 4.74
N ARG A 68 -0.90 -14.33 4.03
CA ARG A 68 -1.61 -15.52 3.57
C ARG A 68 -0.79 -16.30 2.54
N THR A 69 -0.26 -15.61 1.53
CA THR A 69 0.64 -16.20 0.53
C THR A 69 1.93 -16.73 1.17
N LEU A 70 2.49 -16.01 2.13
CA LEU A 70 3.68 -16.47 2.87
C LEU A 70 3.40 -17.71 3.74
N ALA A 71 2.22 -17.80 4.36
CA ALA A 71 1.83 -18.99 5.11
C ALA A 71 1.67 -20.21 4.20
N TYR A 72 1.11 -20.03 3.00
CA TYR A 72 1.02 -21.08 1.98
C TYR A 72 2.42 -21.55 1.54
N LEU A 73 3.33 -20.61 1.26
CA LEU A 73 4.70 -20.90 0.83
C LEU A 73 5.55 -21.56 1.92
N ALA A 74 5.26 -21.35 3.20
CA ALA A 74 6.00 -21.97 4.30
C ALA A 74 5.71 -23.48 4.47
N ARG A 75 4.67 -24.00 3.82
CA ARG A 75 4.32 -25.42 3.89
C ARG A 75 5.39 -26.29 3.25
N SER A 76 5.59 -27.50 3.77
CA SER A 76 6.60 -28.44 3.27
C SER A 76 6.33 -28.96 1.85
N ASP A 77 5.07 -28.89 1.41
CA ASP A 77 4.61 -29.32 0.08
C ASP A 77 4.44 -28.15 -0.90
N SER A 78 4.89 -26.95 -0.53
CA SER A 78 4.84 -25.76 -1.38
C SER A 78 5.92 -25.77 -2.47
N VAL A 79 5.87 -24.76 -3.34
CA VAL A 79 6.87 -24.54 -4.40
C VAL A 79 8.16 -23.91 -3.89
N LEU A 80 8.23 -23.48 -2.62
CA LEU A 80 9.45 -22.95 -2.01
C LEU A 80 10.39 -24.10 -1.66
N LYS A 81 11.63 -24.08 -2.16
CA LYS A 81 12.59 -25.15 -1.85
C LYS A 81 13.00 -25.12 -0.37
N PRO A 82 13.28 -26.28 0.26
CA PRO A 82 13.71 -26.34 1.65
C PRO A 82 14.99 -25.57 1.98
N ASP A 83 15.87 -25.41 0.98
CA ASP A 83 17.12 -24.66 1.04
C ASP A 83 17.03 -23.26 0.41
N ALA A 84 15.83 -22.82 0.02
CA ALA A 84 15.62 -21.50 -0.56
C ALA A 84 16.14 -20.39 0.36
N THR A 85 16.72 -19.35 -0.25
CA THR A 85 17.18 -18.16 0.47
C THR A 85 16.09 -17.11 0.51
N LEU A 86 15.81 -16.56 1.69
CA LEU A 86 14.82 -15.52 1.89
C LEU A 86 15.51 -14.17 2.07
N LEU A 87 15.34 -13.25 1.13
CA LEU A 87 15.85 -11.89 1.23
C LEU A 87 14.80 -11.00 1.89
N ALA A 88 15.19 -10.30 2.94
CA ALA A 88 14.31 -9.41 3.69
C ALA A 88 15.06 -8.15 4.13
N PRO A 89 14.38 -6.98 4.19
CA PRO A 89 15.00 -5.78 4.74
C PRO A 89 15.16 -5.92 6.26
N ASN A 90 15.95 -5.02 6.87
CA ASN A 90 16.18 -5.02 8.32
C ASN A 90 14.98 -4.46 9.09
N ASP A 91 13.86 -5.17 9.06
CA ASP A 91 12.60 -4.80 9.70
C ASP A 91 12.13 -5.85 10.70
N ASP A 92 12.00 -5.49 11.98
CA ASP A 92 11.72 -6.45 13.05
C ASP A 92 10.33 -7.10 12.92
N ILE A 93 9.30 -6.35 12.54
CA ILE A 93 7.93 -6.87 12.41
C ILE A 93 7.90 -7.90 11.28
N LEU A 94 8.45 -7.53 10.12
CA LEU A 94 8.55 -8.43 8.96
C LEU A 94 9.34 -9.69 9.32
N ILE A 95 10.51 -9.54 9.95
CA ILE A 95 11.35 -10.67 10.36
C ILE A 95 10.62 -11.57 11.38
N ASP A 96 9.88 -10.99 12.32
CA ASP A 96 9.14 -11.75 13.32
C ASP A 96 7.98 -12.53 12.69
N VAL A 97 7.24 -11.93 11.75
CA VAL A 97 6.20 -12.63 10.96
C VAL A 97 6.81 -13.81 10.21
N LEU A 98 7.94 -13.62 9.53
CA LEU A 98 8.62 -14.70 8.80
C LEU A 98 9.06 -15.83 9.74
N LYS A 99 9.62 -15.50 10.90
CA LYS A 99 9.99 -16.51 11.91
C LYS A 99 8.77 -17.25 12.45
N GLU A 100 7.68 -16.54 12.73
CA GLU A 100 6.42 -17.15 13.18
C GLU A 100 5.82 -18.06 12.11
N LEU A 101 6.02 -17.77 10.83
CA LEU A 101 5.65 -18.68 9.73
C LEU A 101 6.66 -19.83 9.50
N ASN A 102 7.70 -19.95 10.33
CA ASN A 102 8.75 -20.98 10.30
C ASN A 102 9.77 -20.88 9.14
N TYR A 103 9.95 -19.70 8.55
CA TYR A 103 11.06 -19.47 7.61
C TYR A 103 12.42 -19.55 8.34
N ARG A 104 13.43 -20.16 7.71
CA ARG A 104 14.74 -20.44 8.33
C ARG A 104 15.89 -19.63 7.74
N ASN A 105 16.03 -19.63 6.42
CA ASN A 105 17.18 -19.06 5.70
C ASN A 105 16.98 -17.58 5.39
N ILE A 106 16.72 -16.77 6.43
CA ILE A 106 16.50 -15.33 6.29
C ILE A 106 17.84 -14.60 6.21
N VAL A 107 18.07 -13.91 5.09
CA VAL A 107 19.22 -13.03 4.85
C VAL A 107 18.74 -11.60 4.90
N ILE A 108 19.22 -10.86 5.89
CA ILE A 108 18.97 -9.42 5.99
C ILE A 108 19.82 -8.71 4.95
N VAL A 109 19.16 -7.99 4.06
CA VAL A 109 19.82 -7.30 2.96
C VAL A 109 20.34 -5.93 3.37
N GLU A 110 21.37 -5.45 2.67
CA GLU A 110 21.93 -4.12 2.81
C GLU A 110 22.03 -3.47 1.43
N ASP A 111 21.86 -2.15 1.39
CA ASP A 111 21.88 -1.38 0.16
C ASP A 111 23.16 -1.61 -0.65
N PHE A 112 22.99 -1.95 -1.92
CA PHE A 112 24.07 -2.22 -2.87
C PHE A 112 25.05 -3.35 -2.49
N LYS A 113 24.75 -4.12 -1.44
CA LYS A 113 25.54 -5.29 -1.08
C LYS A 113 25.06 -6.50 -1.87
N SER A 114 25.82 -6.85 -2.90
CA SER A 114 25.47 -7.96 -3.79
C SER A 114 25.55 -9.33 -3.08
N ILE A 115 24.62 -10.21 -3.46
CA ILE A 115 24.50 -11.58 -2.99
C ILE A 115 24.53 -12.49 -4.21
N SER A 116 25.50 -13.40 -4.28
CA SER A 116 25.58 -14.40 -5.36
C SER A 116 24.86 -15.67 -4.94
N ILE A 117 23.91 -16.12 -5.76
CA ILE A 117 23.17 -17.37 -5.58
C ILE A 117 23.20 -18.10 -6.92
N GLU A 118 23.82 -19.28 -6.94
CA GLU A 118 24.00 -20.10 -8.15
C GLU A 118 24.59 -19.29 -9.34
N ASP A 119 23.78 -19.00 -10.36
CA ASP A 119 24.18 -18.29 -11.59
C ASP A 119 23.72 -16.83 -11.64
N VAL A 120 23.18 -16.29 -10.55
CA VAL A 120 22.73 -14.89 -10.47
C VAL A 120 23.43 -14.10 -9.37
N THR A 121 23.58 -12.80 -9.62
CA THR A 121 23.96 -11.80 -8.63
C THR A 121 22.77 -10.90 -8.35
N LEU A 122 22.35 -10.88 -7.09
CA LEU A 122 21.21 -10.10 -6.58
C LEU A 122 21.75 -8.87 -5.87
N THR A 123 21.27 -7.68 -6.22
CA THR A 123 21.71 -6.43 -5.57
C THR A 123 20.49 -5.60 -5.15
N PRO A 124 20.16 -5.59 -3.85
CA PRO A 124 19.17 -4.69 -3.28
C PRO A 124 19.54 -3.23 -3.55
N THR A 125 18.59 -2.41 -3.98
CA THR A 125 18.80 -0.98 -4.21
C THR A 125 18.14 -0.16 -3.11
N PRO A 126 18.79 0.89 -2.59
CA PRO A 126 18.21 1.76 -1.57
C PRO A 126 16.94 2.45 -2.07
N SER A 127 16.03 2.74 -1.15
CA SER A 127 14.94 3.68 -1.36
C SER A 127 15.04 4.90 -0.45
N LEU A 128 14.62 6.04 -0.98
CA LEU A 128 14.47 7.32 -0.29
C LEU A 128 13.00 7.60 0.05
N ASN A 129 12.15 6.58 0.15
CA ASN A 129 10.79 6.77 0.62
C ASN A 129 10.81 7.22 2.08
N GLU A 130 10.52 8.51 2.30
CA GLU A 130 10.43 9.13 3.63
C GLU A 130 9.03 8.96 4.26
N GLY A 131 8.07 8.38 3.54
CA GLY A 131 6.70 8.15 4.00
C GLY A 131 6.59 7.08 5.09
N ASP A 132 7.56 6.17 5.13
CA ASP A 132 7.55 5.01 6.01
C ASP A 132 8.71 5.04 7.01
N TYR A 133 8.47 4.49 8.19
CA TYR A 133 9.50 4.39 9.25
C TYR A 133 10.30 3.08 9.18
N PHE A 134 10.08 2.28 8.14
CA PHE A 134 10.69 0.98 7.93
C PHE A 134 11.40 0.91 6.58
N PRO A 135 12.43 0.06 6.46
CA PRO A 135 13.22 -0.04 5.23
C PRO A 135 12.42 -0.68 4.09
N GLU A 136 12.74 -0.22 2.87
CA GLU A 136 12.29 -0.81 1.61
C GLU A 136 13.43 -0.84 0.59
N HIS A 137 13.40 -1.81 -0.33
CA HIS A 137 14.40 -1.93 -1.39
C HIS A 137 13.84 -2.43 -2.72
N GLY A 138 14.43 -1.95 -3.81
CA GLY A 138 14.29 -2.56 -5.14
C GLY A 138 15.30 -3.68 -5.33
N LEU A 139 15.19 -4.47 -6.40
CA LEU A 139 16.08 -5.61 -6.64
C LEU A 139 16.65 -5.62 -8.06
N LEU A 140 17.97 -5.50 -8.17
CA LEU A 140 18.70 -5.81 -9.39
C LEU A 140 19.01 -7.30 -9.46
N VAL A 141 18.80 -7.91 -10.61
CA VAL A 141 19.15 -9.31 -10.89
C VAL A 141 20.01 -9.36 -12.14
N ASN A 142 21.23 -9.88 -12.00
CA ASN A 142 22.19 -10.05 -13.09
C ASN A 142 22.59 -11.53 -13.25
N ASP A 143 22.48 -12.08 -14.46
CA ASP A 143 22.89 -13.48 -14.78
C ASP A 143 24.31 -13.58 -15.37
N GLY A 144 25.10 -12.50 -15.27
CA GLY A 144 26.39 -12.35 -15.93
C GLY A 144 26.33 -11.88 -17.39
N GLU A 145 25.14 -11.90 -18.02
CA GLU A 145 24.95 -11.45 -19.40
C GLU A 145 24.04 -10.23 -19.51
N VAL A 146 22.94 -10.25 -18.78
CA VAL A 146 21.93 -9.20 -18.76
C VAL A 146 21.57 -8.82 -17.33
N THR A 147 21.11 -7.58 -17.15
CA THR A 147 20.65 -7.07 -15.86
C THR A 147 19.22 -6.57 -15.96
N ILE A 148 18.39 -7.01 -15.03
CA ILE A 148 17.03 -6.47 -14.83
C ILE A 148 16.92 -5.74 -13.50
N TRP A 149 16.02 -4.75 -13.42
CA TRP A 149 15.66 -4.09 -12.17
C TRP A 149 14.16 -4.21 -11.91
N ASN A 150 13.80 -4.83 -10.78
CA ASN A 150 12.46 -4.69 -10.22
C ASN A 150 12.47 -3.50 -9.25
N GLN A 151 11.93 -2.36 -9.68
CA GLN A 151 11.94 -1.13 -8.90
C GLN A 151 11.02 -1.20 -7.68
N VAL A 152 9.89 -1.92 -7.76
CA VAL A 152 8.79 -1.85 -6.77
C VAL A 152 8.49 -0.39 -6.40
N ASP A 153 8.29 -0.07 -5.12
CA ASP A 153 7.92 1.26 -4.65
C ASP A 153 9.13 2.20 -4.43
N THR A 154 10.34 1.70 -4.70
CA THR A 154 11.62 2.39 -4.48
C THR A 154 11.65 3.79 -5.09
N VAL A 155 11.82 4.79 -4.23
CA VAL A 155 12.13 6.18 -4.58
C VAL A 155 13.64 6.33 -4.69
N VAL A 156 14.14 6.88 -5.80
CA VAL A 156 15.59 6.97 -6.05
C VAL A 156 16.04 8.38 -6.39
N SER A 157 17.27 8.72 -6.04
CA SER A 157 17.94 9.95 -6.46
C SER A 157 18.83 9.74 -7.71
N PRO A 158 19.27 10.82 -8.37
CA PRO A 158 20.26 10.72 -9.45
C PRO A 158 21.55 10.01 -9.05
N GLU A 159 22.00 10.12 -7.80
CA GLU A 159 23.19 9.45 -7.29
C GLU A 159 22.99 7.93 -7.22
N ILE A 160 21.83 7.48 -6.76
CA ILE A 160 21.45 6.05 -6.73
C ILE A 160 21.44 5.51 -8.17
N ILE A 161 20.80 6.22 -9.10
CA ILE A 161 20.76 5.82 -10.53
C ILE A 161 22.18 5.78 -11.12
N SER A 162 23.01 6.79 -10.84
CA SER A 162 24.40 6.80 -11.28
C SER A 162 25.19 5.62 -10.73
N TYR A 163 24.90 5.20 -9.50
CA TYR A 163 25.55 4.03 -8.89
C TYR A 163 25.10 2.72 -9.56
N ILE A 164 23.80 2.56 -9.82
CA ILE A 164 23.27 1.42 -10.60
C ILE A 164 23.97 1.31 -11.96
N ASN A 165 24.07 2.43 -12.69
CA ASN A 165 24.75 2.48 -13.98
C ASN A 165 26.26 2.19 -13.87
N LYS A 166 26.90 2.57 -12.76
CA LYS A 166 28.31 2.24 -12.51
C LYS A 166 28.51 0.73 -12.27
N LEU A 167 27.57 0.08 -11.60
CA LEU A 167 27.64 -1.36 -11.31
C LEU A 167 27.42 -2.21 -12.56
N TYR A 168 26.39 -1.90 -13.34
CA TYR A 168 25.90 -2.80 -14.40
C TYR A 168 25.86 -2.17 -15.79
N GLY A 169 26.28 -0.92 -15.94
CA GLY A 169 26.11 -0.18 -17.18
C GLY A 169 24.64 0.06 -17.49
N ARG A 170 24.27 0.00 -18.77
CA ARG A 170 22.89 0.18 -19.22
C ARG A 170 22.09 -1.11 -18.96
N LEU A 171 21.05 -1.01 -18.13
CA LEU A 171 20.17 -2.14 -17.83
C LEU A 171 19.41 -2.64 -19.06
N ASP A 172 19.11 -3.93 -19.12
CA ASP A 172 18.41 -4.57 -20.22
C ASP A 172 16.89 -4.46 -20.10
N PHE A 173 16.37 -4.59 -18.88
CA PHE A 173 14.93 -4.56 -18.59
C PHE A 173 14.65 -3.92 -17.24
N SER A 174 13.60 -3.11 -17.15
CA SER A 174 13.19 -2.49 -15.89
C SER A 174 11.68 -2.54 -15.74
N HIS A 175 11.24 -2.99 -14.57
CA HIS A 175 9.89 -2.74 -14.07
C HIS A 175 9.94 -1.43 -13.33
N SER A 176 9.12 -0.47 -13.74
CA SER A 176 9.17 0.89 -13.21
C SER A 176 7.83 1.32 -12.62
N ARG A 177 7.89 2.12 -11.57
CA ARG A 177 6.71 2.81 -11.02
C ARG A 177 6.04 3.61 -12.13
N PHE A 178 4.72 3.54 -12.20
CA PHE A 178 3.95 4.23 -13.25
C PHE A 178 2.74 5.01 -12.72
N LEU A 179 2.23 4.65 -11.54
CA LEU A 179 1.00 5.18 -10.98
C LEU A 179 1.28 5.82 -9.62
N PRO A 180 1.04 7.14 -9.46
CA PRO A 180 0.97 7.72 -8.13
C PRO A 180 -0.41 7.37 -7.54
N LEU A 181 -0.42 6.45 -6.59
CA LEU A 181 -1.63 6.01 -5.92
C LEU A 181 -2.19 7.16 -5.05
N LEU A 182 -3.47 7.45 -5.22
CA LEU A 182 -4.20 8.46 -4.42
C LEU A 182 -5.00 7.81 -3.30
N GLU A 183 -4.50 6.69 -2.78
CA GLU A 183 -5.13 5.95 -1.69
C GLU A 183 -5.26 6.83 -0.45
N GLY A 184 -6.44 6.78 0.17
CA GLY A 184 -6.77 7.64 1.31
C GLY A 184 -6.95 9.13 0.98
N ASN A 185 -6.65 9.63 -0.23
CA ASN A 185 -6.87 11.06 -0.52
C ASN A 185 -8.35 11.44 -0.44
N PHE A 186 -9.23 10.58 -0.95
CA PHE A 186 -10.67 10.74 -0.76
C PHE A 186 -11.04 10.72 0.73
N THR A 187 -10.58 9.71 1.48
CA THR A 187 -10.81 9.55 2.93
C THR A 187 -10.39 10.78 3.71
N HIS A 188 -9.25 11.38 3.38
CA HIS A 188 -8.66 12.48 4.13
C HIS A 188 -8.95 13.88 3.54
N HIS A 189 -9.87 13.98 2.58
CA HIS A 189 -10.19 15.23 1.88
C HIS A 189 -8.95 15.94 1.33
N LYS A 190 -8.03 15.17 0.76
CA LYS A 190 -6.83 15.68 0.06
C LYS A 190 -7.15 15.91 -1.42
N THR A 191 -6.22 16.57 -2.11
CA THR A 191 -6.34 16.79 -3.56
C THR A 191 -6.47 15.47 -4.33
N LEU A 192 -7.31 15.48 -5.36
CA LEU A 192 -7.47 14.37 -6.31
C LEU A 192 -6.87 14.73 -7.68
N ALA A 193 -6.12 15.83 -7.76
CA ALA A 193 -5.28 16.08 -8.93
C ALA A 193 -4.13 15.08 -8.96
N ILE A 194 -3.67 14.73 -10.17
CA ILE A 194 -2.43 13.95 -10.35
C ILE A 194 -1.31 14.70 -9.60
N PRO A 195 -0.57 14.06 -8.68
CA PRO A 195 0.54 14.67 -7.99
C PRO A 195 1.71 14.77 -8.97
N PHE A 196 1.71 15.84 -9.76
CA PHE A 196 2.55 15.92 -10.96
C PHE A 196 4.06 15.88 -10.65
N GLU A 197 4.49 16.38 -9.49
CA GLU A 197 5.89 16.25 -9.07
C GLU A 197 6.29 14.77 -8.94
N GLU A 198 5.49 13.96 -8.26
CA GLU A 198 5.70 12.52 -8.14
C GLU A 198 5.59 11.82 -9.50
N TYR A 199 4.52 12.07 -10.26
CA TYR A 199 4.36 11.45 -11.58
C TYR A 199 5.52 11.78 -12.54
N SER A 200 5.95 13.05 -12.57
CA SER A 200 7.09 13.48 -13.40
C SER A 200 8.39 12.81 -12.96
N SER A 201 8.52 12.46 -11.67
CA SER A 201 9.69 11.77 -11.16
C SER A 201 9.85 10.38 -11.79
N PHE A 202 8.75 9.67 -12.08
CA PHE A 202 8.81 8.35 -12.72
C PHE A 202 9.42 8.43 -14.12
N LEU A 203 8.99 9.41 -14.93
CA LEU A 203 9.56 9.66 -16.25
C LEU A 203 11.02 10.11 -16.18
N LYS A 204 11.36 10.97 -15.22
CA LYS A 204 12.76 11.41 -14.98
C LYS A 204 13.66 10.25 -14.58
N VAL A 205 13.19 9.34 -13.72
CA VAL A 205 13.92 8.13 -13.32
C VAL A 205 14.16 7.24 -14.53
N ALA A 206 13.11 6.94 -15.32
CA ALA A 206 13.24 6.18 -16.56
C ALA A 206 14.27 6.82 -17.53
N GLY A 207 14.19 8.14 -17.72
CA GLY A 207 15.08 8.90 -18.60
C GLY A 207 16.52 9.03 -18.11
N ALA A 208 16.75 9.00 -16.79
CA ALA A 208 18.10 8.99 -16.20
C ALA A 208 18.71 7.58 -16.21
N LEU A 209 17.90 6.55 -15.94
CA LEU A 209 18.29 5.14 -15.95
C LEU A 209 18.58 4.64 -17.38
N LYS A 210 17.80 5.11 -18.37
CA LYS A 210 17.91 4.74 -19.79
C LYS A 210 18.02 3.23 -20.04
N PRO A 211 17.20 2.37 -19.43
CA PRO A 211 17.24 0.94 -19.74
C PRO A 211 16.96 0.68 -21.23
N LYS A 212 17.31 -0.51 -21.72
CA LYS A 212 17.00 -0.90 -23.10
C LYS A 212 15.50 -1.13 -23.29
N PHE A 213 14.80 -1.53 -22.24
CA PHE A 213 13.36 -1.81 -22.25
C PHE A 213 12.71 -1.51 -20.89
N ILE A 214 11.53 -0.91 -20.88
CA ILE A 214 10.70 -0.66 -19.68
C ILE A 214 9.33 -1.28 -19.81
N VAL A 215 8.84 -1.81 -18.70
CA VAL A 215 7.42 -2.12 -18.51
C VAL A 215 6.90 -1.44 -17.23
N PRO A 216 5.62 -1.06 -17.19
CA PRO A 216 4.99 -0.59 -15.96
C PRO A 216 4.99 -1.69 -14.90
N GLY A 217 5.37 -1.36 -13.66
CA GLY A 217 5.44 -2.25 -12.50
C GLY A 217 4.69 -1.70 -11.29
N SER A 218 4.19 -2.63 -10.48
CA SER A 218 3.37 -2.49 -9.25
C SER A 218 2.21 -1.49 -9.33
N ALA A 219 1.01 -1.98 -9.70
CA ALA A 219 -0.32 -1.42 -9.35
C ALA A 219 -1.47 -2.19 -10.06
N ALA A 220 -1.45 -3.53 -10.01
CA ALA A 220 -2.47 -4.36 -10.67
C ALA A 220 -3.58 -4.81 -9.70
N PHE A 221 -4.35 -3.86 -9.17
CA PHE A 221 -5.39 -4.10 -8.18
C PHE A 221 -6.52 -3.09 -8.24
N ARG A 222 -7.60 -3.37 -7.53
CA ARG A 222 -8.73 -2.46 -7.32
C ARG A 222 -9.41 -2.73 -5.97
N TYR A 223 -10.20 -1.78 -5.49
CA TYR A 223 -11.11 -2.00 -4.37
C TYR A 223 -12.22 -2.99 -4.77
N ARG A 224 -12.59 -3.87 -3.83
CA ARG A 224 -13.62 -4.92 -4.02
C ARG A 224 -15.02 -4.50 -3.57
N ASP A 225 -16.03 -5.13 -4.16
CA ASP A 225 -17.44 -5.13 -3.75
C ASP A 225 -17.97 -3.81 -3.16
N GLU A 226 -18.24 -3.75 -1.85
CA GLU A 226 -18.78 -2.57 -1.17
C GLU A 226 -17.86 -1.35 -1.20
N LEU A 227 -16.56 -1.56 -1.41
CA LEU A 227 -15.52 -0.54 -1.50
C LEU A 227 -15.26 -0.09 -2.95
N ASP A 228 -15.96 -0.68 -3.94
CA ASP A 228 -15.73 -0.45 -5.37
C ASP A 228 -15.76 1.04 -5.79
N PHE A 229 -16.52 1.87 -5.06
CA PHE A 229 -16.67 3.29 -5.33
C PHE A 229 -15.34 4.04 -5.20
N LEU A 230 -14.40 3.55 -4.39
CA LEU A 230 -13.07 4.14 -4.19
C LEU A 230 -12.16 4.01 -5.43
N ASN A 231 -12.45 3.07 -6.32
CA ASN A 231 -11.74 2.95 -7.61
C ASN A 231 -11.83 4.22 -8.45
N ARG A 232 -12.82 5.07 -8.20
CA ARG A 232 -13.01 6.36 -8.88
C ARG A 232 -12.11 7.48 -8.38
N TYR A 233 -11.36 7.23 -7.30
CA TYR A 233 -10.61 8.23 -6.55
C TYR A 233 -9.14 7.87 -6.36
N SER A 234 -8.74 6.61 -6.51
CA SER A 234 -7.38 6.17 -6.14
C SER A 234 -6.41 6.00 -7.31
N PHE A 235 -6.89 5.83 -8.54
CA PHE A 235 -6.07 5.44 -9.70
C PHE A 235 -6.07 6.53 -10.78
N PRO A 236 -5.29 7.61 -10.66
CA PRO A 236 -5.40 8.77 -11.55
C PRO A 236 -4.77 8.61 -12.95
N THR A 237 -3.94 7.59 -13.15
CA THR A 237 -3.33 7.27 -14.46
C THR A 237 -3.49 5.78 -14.77
N THR A 238 -3.12 5.38 -15.99
CA THR A 238 -3.16 3.98 -16.43
C THR A 238 -1.79 3.55 -16.97
N PRO A 239 -1.50 2.23 -17.06
CA PRO A 239 -0.29 1.76 -17.71
C PRO A 239 -0.14 2.31 -19.13
N GLY A 240 -1.24 2.37 -19.90
CA GLY A 240 -1.24 2.89 -21.26
C GLY A 240 -0.90 4.38 -21.34
N GLN A 241 -1.46 5.19 -20.42
CA GLN A 241 -1.15 6.62 -20.32
C GLN A 241 0.33 6.84 -20.00
N PHE A 242 0.86 6.13 -19.01
CA PHE A 242 2.29 6.22 -18.65
C PHE A 242 3.20 5.86 -19.81
N LEU A 243 2.90 4.79 -20.54
CA LEU A 243 3.71 4.37 -21.68
C LEU A 243 3.69 5.39 -22.82
N ALA A 244 2.54 6.00 -23.10
CA ALA A 244 2.43 7.05 -24.10
C ALA A 244 3.23 8.31 -23.70
N ASP A 245 3.12 8.72 -22.44
CA ASP A 245 3.88 9.86 -21.91
C ASP A 245 5.39 9.58 -21.90
N LEU A 246 5.80 8.33 -21.60
CA LEU A 246 7.20 7.91 -21.64
C LEU A 246 7.77 7.86 -23.05
N GLU A 247 7.00 7.45 -24.06
CA GLU A 247 7.43 7.45 -25.46
C GLU A 247 7.73 8.87 -25.95
N GLU A 248 6.90 9.85 -25.59
CA GLU A 248 7.16 11.27 -25.89
C GLU A 248 8.36 11.82 -25.09
N PHE A 249 8.47 11.45 -23.82
CA PHE A 249 9.53 11.97 -22.93
C PHE A 249 10.91 11.34 -23.18
N CYS A 250 10.96 10.06 -23.57
CA CYS A 250 12.17 9.25 -23.74
C CYS A 250 12.02 8.24 -24.91
N PRO A 251 11.99 8.72 -26.17
CA PRO A 251 11.66 7.89 -27.35
C PRO A 251 12.67 6.76 -27.64
N ASP A 252 13.87 6.83 -27.08
CA ASP A 252 14.93 5.82 -27.26
C ASP A 252 14.76 4.57 -26.36
N ILE A 253 13.81 4.59 -25.43
CA ILE A 253 13.52 3.48 -24.52
C ILE A 253 12.40 2.65 -25.15
N LYS A 254 12.63 1.36 -25.37
CA LYS A 254 11.56 0.45 -25.81
C LYS A 254 10.59 0.20 -24.68
N THR A 255 9.30 0.13 -24.99
CA THR A 255 8.27 -0.08 -23.99
C THR A 255 7.23 -1.09 -24.45
N SER A 256 6.50 -1.65 -23.48
CA SER A 256 5.31 -2.45 -23.71
C SER A 256 4.49 -2.53 -22.44
N THR A 257 3.20 -2.82 -22.56
CA THR A 257 2.42 -3.33 -21.43
C THR A 257 3.01 -4.66 -20.96
N PHE A 258 2.77 -5.02 -19.69
CA PHE A 258 3.16 -6.31 -19.13
C PHE A 258 2.10 -6.71 -18.11
N ASN A 259 1.27 -7.67 -18.49
CA ASN A 259 0.12 -8.10 -17.70
C ASN A 259 0.39 -9.46 -17.05
N SER A 260 -0.40 -9.84 -16.05
CA SER A 260 -0.34 -11.16 -15.42
C SER A 260 -0.37 -12.27 -16.47
N GLY A 261 0.60 -13.19 -16.43
CA GLY A 261 0.75 -14.27 -17.43
C GLY A 261 1.60 -13.94 -18.66
N ASP A 262 2.01 -12.68 -18.84
CA ASP A 262 3.01 -12.33 -19.84
C ASP A 262 4.40 -12.79 -19.41
N ILE A 263 5.22 -13.20 -20.38
CA ILE A 263 6.60 -13.60 -20.16
C ILE A 263 7.52 -12.69 -20.98
N ALA A 264 8.48 -12.04 -20.33
CA ALA A 264 9.58 -11.37 -21.01
C ALA A 264 10.81 -12.28 -21.03
N PHE A 265 11.40 -12.47 -22.21
CA PHE A 265 12.68 -13.14 -22.43
C PHE A 265 13.74 -12.07 -22.71
N ILE A 266 14.79 -12.06 -21.90
CA ILE A 266 15.83 -11.02 -21.90
C ILE A 266 17.18 -11.65 -22.22
N SER A 267 17.79 -11.20 -23.32
CA SER A 267 19.13 -11.58 -23.74
C SER A 267 19.90 -10.37 -24.26
N LYS A 268 21.18 -10.55 -24.61
CA LYS A 268 22.02 -9.47 -25.16
C LYS A 268 21.49 -8.93 -26.48
N GLU A 269 20.80 -9.77 -27.25
CA GLU A 269 20.19 -9.43 -28.53
C GLU A 269 18.93 -8.55 -28.37
N GLY A 270 18.29 -8.59 -27.20
CA GLY A 270 17.16 -7.74 -26.86
C GLY A 270 16.13 -8.42 -25.97
N VAL A 271 14.95 -7.81 -25.93
CA VAL A 271 13.81 -8.25 -25.12
C VAL A 271 12.67 -8.65 -26.03
N ARG A 272 12.05 -9.80 -25.75
CA ARG A 272 10.85 -10.30 -26.40
C ARG A 272 9.79 -10.58 -25.34
N ILE A 273 8.59 -10.02 -25.51
CA ILE A 273 7.45 -10.28 -24.62
C ILE A 273 6.46 -11.18 -25.33
N ASP A 274 6.20 -12.34 -24.73
CA ASP A 274 5.13 -13.24 -25.13
C ASP A 274 3.92 -12.99 -24.23
N LYS A 275 2.79 -12.65 -24.85
CA LYS A 275 1.56 -12.32 -24.14
C LYS A 275 0.83 -13.59 -23.70
N GLN A 276 0.39 -13.64 -22.45
CA GLN A 276 -0.43 -14.73 -21.89
C GLN A 276 0.14 -16.15 -22.15
N SER A 277 1.47 -16.25 -22.14
CA SER A 277 2.23 -17.45 -22.50
C SER A 277 2.67 -18.29 -21.29
N SER A 278 2.46 -17.79 -20.07
CA SER A 278 2.65 -18.62 -18.87
C SER A 278 1.65 -19.76 -18.81
N ASP A 279 2.12 -20.92 -18.35
CA ASP A 279 1.35 -22.15 -18.19
C ASP A 279 0.72 -22.28 -16.78
N PHE A 280 1.12 -21.40 -15.86
CA PHE A 280 0.65 -21.39 -14.46
C PHE A 280 -0.11 -20.12 -14.07
N VAL A 281 -0.05 -19.02 -14.85
CA VAL A 281 -0.82 -17.80 -14.55
C VAL A 281 -1.33 -17.14 -15.82
N ARG A 282 -2.59 -16.71 -15.82
CA ARG A 282 -3.24 -16.05 -16.96
C ARG A 282 -4.24 -15.01 -16.45
N VAL A 283 -4.55 -14.00 -17.27
CA VAL A 283 -5.71 -13.13 -17.00
C VAL A 283 -6.99 -13.96 -17.15
N LEU A 284 -7.80 -14.00 -16.10
CA LEU A 284 -9.11 -14.65 -16.10
C LEU A 284 -10.18 -13.71 -16.68
N SER A 285 -10.24 -12.49 -16.16
CA SER A 285 -11.14 -11.43 -16.62
C SER A 285 -10.43 -10.09 -16.58
N ASP A 286 -10.55 -9.35 -17.68
CA ASP A 286 -10.13 -7.95 -17.73
C ASP A 286 -11.20 -7.07 -17.07
N ASP A 287 -10.98 -6.82 -15.78
CA ASP A 287 -11.83 -5.97 -14.94
C ASP A 287 -11.32 -4.50 -14.90
N SER A 288 -10.40 -4.11 -15.79
CA SER A 288 -9.82 -2.77 -15.78
C SER A 288 -10.84 -1.66 -16.07
N ASP A 289 -11.99 -1.96 -16.65
CA ASP A 289 -13.12 -1.03 -16.80
C ASP A 289 -13.72 -0.60 -15.45
N LYS A 290 -13.44 -1.32 -14.36
CA LYS A 290 -13.85 -0.92 -13.00
C LYS A 290 -12.90 0.09 -12.37
N ILE A 291 -11.71 0.29 -12.95
CA ILE A 291 -10.71 1.27 -12.52
C ILE A 291 -10.82 2.51 -13.41
N ILE A 292 -11.86 3.31 -13.19
CA ILE A 292 -12.06 4.57 -13.93
C ILE A 292 -11.92 5.72 -12.95
N PHE A 293 -10.88 6.54 -13.13
CA PHE A 293 -10.72 7.78 -12.39
C PHE A 293 -11.85 8.77 -12.72
N LYS A 294 -12.80 8.94 -11.80
CA LYS A 294 -13.96 9.80 -11.99
C LYS A 294 -14.39 10.41 -10.65
N PRO A 295 -13.59 11.34 -10.10
CA PRO A 295 -13.73 11.88 -8.74
C PRO A 295 -14.93 12.83 -8.54
N VAL A 296 -15.90 12.80 -9.45
CA VAL A 296 -17.12 13.60 -9.44
C VAL A 296 -18.39 12.73 -9.39
N MET A 297 -18.22 11.40 -9.32
CA MET A 297 -19.34 10.48 -9.21
C MET A 297 -19.93 10.47 -7.80
N GLU A 298 -21.14 9.92 -7.70
CA GLU A 298 -21.80 9.70 -6.42
C GLU A 298 -20.89 8.94 -5.44
N VAL A 299 -20.88 9.45 -4.21
CA VAL A 299 -20.14 8.92 -3.08
C VAL A 299 -21.14 8.16 -2.21
N ARG A 300 -20.85 6.89 -1.90
CA ARG A 300 -21.68 6.10 -0.99
C ARG A 300 -21.68 6.74 0.42
N PRO A 301 -22.78 6.70 1.18
CA PRO A 301 -22.77 7.10 2.59
C PRO A 301 -21.82 6.21 3.40
N ILE A 302 -21.36 6.71 4.56
CA ILE A 302 -20.64 5.88 5.54
C ILE A 302 -21.65 4.93 6.17
N ILE A 303 -21.36 3.62 6.19
CA ILE A 303 -22.25 2.60 6.73
C ILE A 303 -21.44 1.62 7.60
N SER A 304 -21.98 1.26 8.76
CA SER A 304 -21.43 0.20 9.61
C SER A 304 -21.65 -1.19 9.01
N ILE A 305 -20.60 -2.00 8.92
CA ILE A 305 -20.69 -3.37 8.37
C ILE A 305 -21.07 -4.35 9.49
N GLY A 306 -22.18 -5.05 9.30
CA GLY A 306 -22.49 -6.28 10.03
C GLY A 306 -22.95 -6.10 11.47
N SER A 307 -24.21 -5.71 11.67
CA SER A 307 -24.92 -5.97 12.92
C SER A 307 -26.42 -5.96 12.70
N ASP A 308 -27.14 -6.85 13.40
CA ASP A 308 -28.59 -6.72 13.55
C ASP A 308 -28.95 -5.48 14.40
N SER A 309 -30.23 -5.13 14.49
CA SER A 309 -30.64 -3.90 15.20
C SER A 309 -30.25 -3.89 16.68
N GLU A 310 -30.18 -5.05 17.32
CA GLU A 310 -29.83 -5.17 18.73
C GLU A 310 -28.33 -4.97 18.96
N SER A 311 -27.49 -5.55 18.11
CA SER A 311 -26.04 -5.36 18.14
C SER A 311 -25.65 -3.91 17.85
N ASN A 312 -26.29 -3.26 16.86
CA ASN A 312 -26.07 -1.83 16.58
C ASN A 312 -26.32 -0.94 17.81
N SER A 313 -27.40 -1.24 18.56
CA SER A 313 -27.76 -0.45 19.74
C SER A 313 -26.72 -0.57 20.85
N LYS A 314 -26.19 -1.80 21.06
CA LYS A 314 -25.12 -2.07 22.03
C LYS A 314 -23.80 -1.42 21.62
N GLU A 315 -23.42 -1.52 20.34
CA GLU A 315 -22.21 -0.89 19.78
C GLU A 315 -22.24 0.63 19.99
N LEU A 316 -23.34 1.28 19.63
CA LEU A 316 -23.50 2.73 19.82
C LEU A 316 -23.46 3.13 21.30
N GLN A 317 -23.96 2.30 22.20
CA GLN A 317 -23.88 2.57 23.64
C GLN A 317 -22.42 2.52 24.13
N ILE A 318 -21.65 1.50 23.73
CA ILE A 318 -20.22 1.39 24.06
C ILE A 318 -19.44 2.60 23.54
N ILE A 319 -19.71 3.01 22.28
CA ILE A 319 -19.08 4.18 21.68
C ILE A 319 -19.44 5.45 22.45
N GLU A 320 -20.71 5.62 22.84
CA GLU A 320 -21.18 6.79 23.59
C GLU A 320 -20.50 6.90 24.95
N GLU A 321 -20.45 5.79 25.71
CA GLU A 321 -19.74 5.71 27.00
C GLU A 321 -18.24 5.99 26.84
N PHE A 322 -17.61 5.46 25.78
CA PHE A 322 -16.21 5.70 25.49
C PHE A 322 -15.93 7.17 25.13
N ILE A 323 -16.75 7.78 24.26
CA ILE A 323 -16.60 9.18 23.86
C ILE A 323 -16.78 10.11 25.06
N GLU A 324 -17.81 9.89 25.88
CA GLU A 324 -18.13 10.76 27.01
C GLU A 324 -17.20 10.56 28.21
N GLY A 325 -16.39 9.49 28.23
CA GLY A 325 -15.38 9.19 29.24
C GLY A 325 -13.95 9.20 28.67
N THR A 326 -13.43 7.99 28.39
CA THR A 326 -12.02 7.73 28.07
C THR A 326 -11.49 8.55 26.89
N TYR A 327 -12.29 8.81 25.88
CA TYR A 327 -11.88 9.60 24.72
C TYR A 327 -11.50 11.03 25.12
N LEU A 328 -12.36 11.72 25.89
CA LEU A 328 -12.10 13.08 26.36
C LEU A 328 -10.91 13.15 27.31
N GLU A 329 -10.74 12.13 28.16
CA GLU A 329 -9.57 12.00 29.04
C GLU A 329 -8.28 11.94 28.23
N LYS A 330 -8.24 11.04 27.23
CA LYS A 330 -7.09 10.89 26.32
C LYS A 330 -6.79 12.17 25.55
N LEU A 331 -7.81 12.87 25.03
CA LEU A 331 -7.61 14.14 24.33
C LEU A 331 -7.05 15.23 25.26
N THR A 332 -7.45 15.25 26.53
CA THR A 332 -7.01 16.28 27.50
C THR A 332 -5.53 16.13 27.86
N VAL A 333 -5.00 14.90 27.86
CA VAL A 333 -3.59 14.62 28.18
C VAL A 333 -2.71 14.46 26.93
N CYS A 334 -3.29 14.58 25.73
CA CYS A 334 -2.58 14.49 24.46
C CYS A 334 -1.61 15.67 24.28
N ASP A 335 -0.42 15.40 23.75
CA ASP A 335 0.59 16.42 23.44
C ASP A 335 0.13 17.43 22.38
N LYS A 336 -0.87 17.08 21.56
CA LYS A 336 -1.48 17.97 20.54
C LYS A 336 -2.55 18.89 21.10
N PHE A 337 -2.94 18.75 22.38
CA PHE A 337 -4.03 19.48 22.99
C PHE A 337 -3.90 21.00 22.87
N ASP A 338 -2.72 21.54 23.23
CA ASP A 338 -2.46 22.98 23.12
C ASP A 338 -2.44 23.46 21.66
N GLY A 339 -2.08 22.58 20.71
CA GLY A 339 -2.19 22.84 19.28
C GLY A 339 -3.63 23.05 18.84
N TRP A 340 -4.55 22.14 19.22
CA TRP A 340 -5.98 22.29 18.94
C TRP A 340 -6.57 23.57 19.57
N ARG A 341 -6.11 23.93 20.79
CA ARG A 341 -6.51 25.18 21.43
C ARG A 341 -6.01 26.42 20.69
N HIS A 342 -4.73 26.43 20.35
CA HIS A 342 -4.07 27.52 19.64
C HIS A 342 -4.78 27.81 18.31
N TRP A 343 -5.18 26.76 17.60
CA TRP A 343 -5.89 26.82 16.33
C TRP A 343 -7.40 26.99 16.46
N GLN A 344 -7.93 27.23 17.66
CA GLN A 344 -9.36 27.46 17.90
C GLN A 344 -10.23 26.34 17.29
N THR A 345 -9.80 25.08 17.42
CA THR A 345 -10.42 23.92 16.76
C THR A 345 -11.82 23.64 17.33
N LEU A 346 -12.79 23.56 16.41
CA LEU A 346 -14.17 23.14 16.61
C LEU A 346 -14.34 21.79 15.92
N TYR A 347 -14.22 20.73 16.72
CA TYR A 347 -14.18 19.36 16.25
C TYR A 347 -15.57 18.70 16.33
N GLN A 348 -15.95 18.00 15.26
CA GLN A 348 -17.11 17.13 15.23
C GLN A 348 -16.69 15.70 14.90
N LEU A 349 -17.07 14.78 15.78
CA LEU A 349 -17.03 13.35 15.55
C LEU A 349 -18.45 12.87 15.20
N GLU A 350 -18.61 12.23 14.05
CA GLU A 350 -19.88 11.65 13.62
C GLU A 350 -19.74 10.14 13.44
N VAL A 351 -20.65 9.37 14.04
CA VAL A 351 -20.61 7.91 14.02
C VAL A 351 -21.86 7.36 13.36
N PHE A 352 -21.68 6.51 12.36
CA PHE A 352 -22.75 5.99 11.50
C PHE A 352 -23.07 4.52 11.83
N ASN A 353 -24.35 4.18 11.90
CA ASN A 353 -24.83 2.80 12.12
C ASN A 353 -25.02 2.04 10.79
N SER A 354 -25.55 0.82 10.84
CA SER A 354 -25.78 0.01 9.64
C SER A 354 -26.97 0.49 8.77
N ASN A 355 -27.84 1.35 9.28
CA ASN A 355 -28.95 1.96 8.54
C ASN A 355 -28.54 3.27 7.84
N GLY A 356 -27.33 3.76 8.09
CA GLY A 356 -26.86 5.07 7.64
C GLY A 356 -27.31 6.24 8.52
N ASP A 357 -28.00 5.98 9.63
CA ASP A 357 -28.26 7.02 10.64
C ASP A 357 -26.97 7.31 11.42
N SER A 358 -26.86 8.52 11.95
CA SER A 358 -25.67 8.95 12.67
C SER A 358 -25.97 9.60 14.02
N LYS A 359 -24.95 9.59 14.88
CA LYS A 359 -24.87 10.42 16.09
C LYS A 359 -23.64 11.32 16.00
N THR A 360 -23.79 12.57 16.41
CA THR A 360 -22.69 13.55 16.41
C THR A 360 -22.28 13.95 17.82
N TRP A 361 -20.98 14.13 18.04
CA TRP A 361 -20.40 14.71 19.25
C TRP A 361 -19.50 15.89 18.85
N ASN A 362 -19.75 17.04 19.47
CA ASN A 362 -19.07 18.30 19.16
C ASN A 362 -18.19 18.70 20.35
N ILE A 363 -16.90 18.89 20.09
CA ILE A 363 -15.88 19.24 21.07
C ILE A 363 -15.28 20.59 20.68
N ASP A 364 -15.44 21.58 21.55
CA ASP A 364 -14.80 22.88 21.41
C ASP A 364 -13.51 22.89 22.23
N PHE A 365 -12.36 22.87 21.55
CA PHE A 365 -11.08 22.84 22.25
C PHE A 365 -10.80 24.13 23.04
N ARG A 366 -11.49 25.24 22.72
CA ARG A 366 -11.37 26.51 23.45
C ARG A 366 -11.95 26.43 24.86
N ASP A 367 -12.84 25.48 25.12
CA ASP A 367 -13.46 25.31 26.42
C ASP A 367 -12.41 24.96 27.48
N LYS A 368 -12.53 25.58 28.66
CA LYS A 368 -11.63 25.30 29.79
C LYS A 368 -11.63 23.82 30.17
N LYS A 369 -12.80 23.18 30.13
CA LYS A 369 -13.01 21.75 30.34
C LYS A 369 -13.68 21.17 29.10
N LEU A 370 -13.04 20.20 28.45
CA LEU A 370 -13.60 19.54 27.28
C LEU A 370 -14.92 18.83 27.62
N ARG A 371 -15.85 18.88 26.67
CA ARG A 371 -17.15 18.18 26.71
C ARG A 371 -17.51 17.74 25.30
N ALA A 372 -18.13 16.58 25.20
CA ALA A 372 -18.68 16.07 23.95
C ALA A 372 -20.18 16.42 23.88
N ASN A 373 -20.54 17.49 23.17
CA ASN A 373 -21.92 17.97 23.07
C ASN A 373 -22.65 17.34 21.88
N LYS A 374 -23.83 16.73 22.13
CA LYS A 374 -24.65 16.12 21.07
C LYS A 374 -25.39 17.13 20.18
N LYS A 375 -25.48 18.40 20.59
CA LYS A 375 -26.08 19.48 19.79
C LYS A 375 -25.00 20.14 18.94
N SER A 376 -25.24 20.24 17.64
CA SER A 376 -24.35 20.96 16.72
C SER A 376 -24.36 22.46 17.01
N PRO A 377 -23.20 23.10 17.20
CA PRO A 377 -23.10 24.56 17.30
C PRO A 377 -23.23 25.27 15.94
N GLY A 378 -23.40 24.53 14.83
CA GLY A 378 -23.56 25.06 13.48
C GLY A 378 -22.24 25.46 12.78
N LYS A 379 -21.10 25.39 13.48
CA LYS A 379 -19.76 25.68 12.93
C LYS A 379 -18.77 24.60 13.32
N ILE A 380 -18.16 23.97 12.31
CA ILE A 380 -17.09 22.98 12.46
C ILE A 380 -15.89 23.43 11.60
N ASN A 381 -14.68 23.18 12.07
CA ASN A 381 -13.47 23.36 11.26
C ASN A 381 -12.58 22.11 11.24
N LEU A 382 -12.96 21.08 12.00
CA LEU A 382 -12.42 19.74 11.92
C LEU A 382 -13.57 18.74 12.04
N TYR A 383 -13.60 17.76 11.13
CA TYR A 383 -14.62 16.72 11.07
C TYR A 383 -13.95 15.36 10.90
N GLU A 384 -14.45 14.38 11.65
CA GLU A 384 -14.15 12.97 11.49
C GLU A 384 -15.46 12.18 11.51
N GLY A 385 -15.80 11.53 10.40
CA GLY A 385 -16.92 10.61 10.29
C GLY A 385 -16.41 9.18 10.26
N ILE A 386 -17.01 8.26 11.02
CA ILE A 386 -16.57 6.86 11.11
C ILE A 386 -17.76 5.88 11.23
N ALA A 387 -17.65 4.72 10.59
CA ALA A 387 -18.58 3.61 10.83
C ALA A 387 -18.48 3.08 12.28
N ALA A 388 -19.61 2.78 12.90
CA ALA A 388 -19.65 2.25 14.27
C ALA A 388 -18.84 0.96 14.44
N SER A 389 -18.92 0.04 13.47
CA SER A 389 -18.14 -1.21 13.45
C SER A 389 -16.63 -0.96 13.51
N ASP A 390 -16.16 0.05 12.77
CA ASP A 390 -14.74 0.34 12.64
C ASP A 390 -14.23 1.04 13.89
N PHE A 391 -15.03 1.93 14.48
CA PHE A 391 -14.72 2.56 15.75
C PHE A 391 -14.69 1.54 16.91
N ILE A 392 -15.63 0.59 16.96
CA ILE A 392 -15.60 -0.50 17.96
C ILE A 392 -14.35 -1.36 17.80
N LYS A 393 -13.94 -1.68 16.56
CA LYS A 393 -12.70 -2.43 16.32
C LYS A 393 -11.46 -1.64 16.77
N LEU A 394 -11.43 -0.31 16.59
CA LEU A 394 -10.37 0.54 17.13
C LEU A 394 -10.34 0.52 18.65
N ILE A 395 -11.50 0.64 19.31
CA ILE A 395 -11.63 0.55 20.78
C ILE A 395 -11.10 -0.79 21.29
N ASN A 396 -11.41 -1.89 20.59
CA ASN A 396 -11.00 -3.24 20.96
C ASN A 396 -9.58 -3.62 20.51
N GLY A 397 -8.90 -2.77 19.73
CA GLY A 397 -7.57 -3.07 19.18
C GLY A 397 -7.56 -4.22 18.15
N THR A 398 -8.66 -4.43 17.42
CA THR A 398 -8.82 -5.54 16.45
C THR A 398 -8.75 -5.11 14.98
N THR A 399 -8.40 -3.85 14.72
CA THR A 399 -8.18 -3.27 13.39
C THR A 399 -6.98 -2.31 13.39
N SER A 400 -6.59 -1.85 12.21
CA SER A 400 -5.50 -0.89 11.98
C SER A 400 -6.01 0.31 11.18
N TRP A 401 -5.21 1.38 11.11
CA TRP A 401 -5.50 2.51 10.25
C TRP A 401 -5.41 2.20 8.75
N ASP A 402 -4.72 1.13 8.36
CA ASP A 402 -4.70 0.69 6.96
C ASP A 402 -6.10 0.27 6.52
N PHE A 403 -6.79 -0.57 7.30
CA PHE A 403 -8.19 -0.91 7.00
C PHE A 403 -9.10 0.31 7.11
N VAL A 404 -9.05 1.03 8.25
CA VAL A 404 -9.98 2.13 8.53
C VAL A 404 -9.82 3.28 7.53
N GLY A 405 -8.59 3.63 7.18
CA GLY A 405 -8.27 4.69 6.22
C GLY A 405 -8.57 4.32 4.77
N LEU A 406 -8.47 3.04 4.40
CA LEU A 406 -8.69 2.56 3.03
C LEU A 406 -10.13 2.08 2.78
N SER A 407 -10.96 1.86 3.80
CA SER A 407 -12.35 1.42 3.62
C SER A 407 -13.29 2.52 3.09
N GLY A 408 -12.90 3.79 3.19
CA GLY A 408 -13.77 4.92 2.88
C GLY A 408 -14.98 5.07 3.82
N ASN A 409 -15.07 4.26 4.88
CA ASN A 409 -16.04 4.39 5.97
C ASN A 409 -15.49 5.21 7.15
N TYR A 410 -14.24 5.64 7.07
CA TYR A 410 -13.71 6.77 7.81
C TYR A 410 -13.48 7.91 6.82
N ARG A 411 -13.89 9.14 7.18
CA ARG A 411 -13.72 10.33 6.34
C ARG A 411 -13.41 11.52 7.20
N THR A 412 -12.48 12.37 6.74
CA THR A 412 -12.08 13.56 7.46
C THR A 412 -12.25 14.79 6.61
N PHE A 413 -12.43 15.93 7.27
CA PHE A 413 -12.38 17.23 6.65
C PHE A 413 -11.77 18.21 7.63
N SER A 414 -10.92 19.11 7.14
CA SER A 414 -10.34 20.16 7.98
C SER A 414 -10.23 21.47 7.21
N ASN A 415 -10.56 22.57 7.89
CA ASN A 415 -10.38 23.94 7.41
C ASN A 415 -9.92 24.79 8.58
N ILE A 416 -8.67 24.56 8.99
CA ILE A 416 -8.16 25.06 10.26
C ILE A 416 -7.64 26.50 10.10
N TYR A 417 -8.15 27.37 10.96
CA TYR A 417 -7.72 28.76 11.06
C TYR A 417 -7.95 29.27 12.48
N ARG A 418 -7.21 30.33 12.85
CA ARG A 418 -7.44 31.07 14.09
C ARG A 418 -7.64 32.55 13.79
N VAL A 419 -8.49 33.17 14.58
CA VAL A 419 -8.77 34.62 14.51
C VAL A 419 -8.08 35.33 15.67
N GLY A 420 -7.24 36.30 15.33
CA GLY A 420 -6.56 37.20 16.27
C GLY A 420 -7.07 38.64 16.13
N LEU A 421 -6.54 39.55 16.95
CA LEU A 421 -6.90 40.97 16.87
C LEU A 421 -6.42 41.56 15.54
N GLY A 422 -7.36 41.81 14.62
CA GLY A 422 -7.09 42.39 13.30
C GLY A 422 -6.37 41.46 12.31
N THR A 423 -6.28 40.16 12.59
CA THR A 423 -5.58 39.19 11.71
C THR A 423 -6.28 37.84 11.64
N PHE A 424 -6.05 37.13 10.55
CA PHE A 424 -6.41 35.73 10.35
C PHE A 424 -5.14 34.94 10.05
N GLU A 425 -5.05 33.76 10.65
CA GLU A 425 -3.99 32.81 10.35
C GLU A 425 -4.61 31.49 9.95
N PHE A 426 -4.06 30.88 8.91
CA PHE A 426 -4.53 29.61 8.34
C PHE A 426 -3.49 28.53 8.59
N PHE A 427 -3.95 27.32 8.88
CA PHE A 427 -3.05 26.16 8.89
C PHE A 427 -2.65 25.85 7.45
N PRO A 428 -1.36 25.55 7.17
CA PRO A 428 -0.92 25.22 5.82
C PRO A 428 -1.67 24.00 5.26
N ILE A 429 -2.20 24.12 4.05
CA ILE A 429 -3.04 23.09 3.38
C ILE A 429 -2.20 21.84 3.02
N ASP A 430 -0.91 22.03 2.81
CA ASP A 430 0.07 20.99 2.47
C ASP A 430 0.56 20.18 3.68
N ARG A 431 0.12 20.53 4.91
CA ARG A 431 0.53 19.85 6.13
C ARG A 431 -0.62 19.07 6.76
N PRO A 432 -0.37 17.86 7.29
CA PRO A 432 -1.38 17.14 8.05
C PRO A 432 -1.67 17.86 9.37
N PHE A 433 -2.93 18.16 9.62
CA PHE A 433 -3.38 18.61 10.94
C PHE A 433 -3.59 17.40 11.85
N PRO A 434 -3.19 17.44 13.14
CA PRO A 434 -3.34 16.30 14.04
C PRO A 434 -4.83 15.95 14.24
N LEU A 435 -5.21 14.76 13.79
CA LEU A 435 -6.59 14.25 13.88
C LEU A 435 -6.84 13.61 15.27
N PRO A 436 -7.86 14.06 16.03
CA PRO A 436 -8.21 13.53 17.34
C PRO A 436 -8.33 12.01 17.43
N LEU A 437 -8.98 11.31 16.49
CA LEU A 437 -9.07 9.85 16.54
C LEU A 437 -7.70 9.18 16.42
N ILE A 438 -6.83 9.64 15.50
CA ILE A 438 -5.47 9.12 15.36
C ILE A 438 -4.65 9.37 16.63
N GLN A 439 -4.89 10.47 17.36
CA GLN A 439 -4.18 10.70 18.63
C GLN A 439 -4.67 9.75 19.75
N VAL A 440 -5.93 9.35 19.72
CA VAL A 440 -6.51 8.42 20.70
C VAL A 440 -6.15 6.95 20.40
N PHE A 441 -6.03 6.62 19.12
CA PHE A 441 -5.61 5.33 18.58
C PHE A 441 -4.36 5.55 17.72
N PRO A 442 -3.17 5.69 18.31
CA PRO A 442 -1.97 5.98 17.53
C PRO A 442 -1.65 4.86 16.54
N SER A 443 -1.36 5.23 15.28
CA SER A 443 -0.78 4.33 14.27
C SER A 443 0.68 4.04 14.63
N ASN A 444 0.87 3.15 15.60
CA ASN A 444 2.16 2.85 16.18
C ASN A 444 2.64 1.45 15.78
N ARG A 445 3.90 1.16 16.11
CA ARG A 445 4.54 -0.14 15.84
C ARG A 445 3.78 -1.33 16.44
N GLU A 446 3.07 -1.14 17.54
CA GLU A 446 2.25 -2.18 18.17
C GLU A 446 1.02 -2.52 17.32
N MET A 447 0.30 -1.50 16.83
CA MET A 447 -0.83 -1.67 15.90
C MET A 447 -0.37 -2.39 14.62
N ASP A 448 0.76 -1.97 14.04
CA ASP A 448 1.32 -2.63 12.87
C ASP A 448 1.71 -4.08 13.13
N ARG A 449 2.34 -4.38 14.28
CA ARG A 449 2.68 -5.75 14.65
C ARG A 449 1.43 -6.61 14.82
N ASN A 450 0.40 -6.10 15.50
CA ASN A 450 -0.86 -6.81 15.73
C ASN A 450 -1.60 -7.11 14.42
N LYS A 451 -1.56 -6.17 13.47
CA LYS A 451 -2.12 -6.33 12.10
C LYS A 451 -1.59 -7.61 11.43
N TYR A 452 -0.28 -7.77 11.31
CA TYR A 452 0.30 -8.97 10.67
C TYR A 452 0.15 -10.23 11.54
N MET A 453 0.32 -10.12 12.87
CA MET A 453 0.23 -11.30 13.75
C MET A 453 -1.17 -11.90 13.79
N LYS A 454 -2.22 -11.08 13.64
CA LYS A 454 -3.60 -11.56 13.43
C LYS A 454 -3.69 -12.46 12.20
N ASP A 455 -3.06 -12.09 11.09
CA ASP A 455 -3.06 -12.90 9.87
C ASP A 455 -2.17 -14.13 9.99
N VAL A 456 -1.04 -14.06 10.72
CA VAL A 456 -0.23 -15.24 11.04
C VAL A 456 -1.09 -16.28 11.78
N LEU A 457 -1.78 -15.85 12.85
CA LEU A 457 -2.67 -16.72 13.63
C LEU A 457 -3.82 -17.26 12.78
N ARG A 458 -4.32 -16.47 11.83
CA ARG A 458 -5.41 -16.87 10.93
C ARG A 458 -4.96 -17.93 9.93
N TRP A 459 -3.78 -17.79 9.33
CA TRP A 459 -3.39 -18.52 8.13
C TRP A 459 -2.33 -19.60 8.34
N LYS A 460 -1.46 -19.51 9.35
CA LYS A 460 -0.33 -20.45 9.55
C LYS A 460 -0.71 -21.93 9.49
N GLU A 461 -1.88 -22.31 10.00
CA GLU A 461 -2.36 -23.70 10.01
C GLU A 461 -3.45 -23.98 8.96
N LYS A 462 -3.89 -22.97 8.21
CA LYS A 462 -5.06 -23.03 7.32
C LYS A 462 -4.78 -22.73 5.85
N ALA A 463 -3.61 -22.17 5.54
CA ALA A 463 -3.25 -21.65 4.20
C ALA A 463 -3.06 -22.75 3.15
#